data_AF-A0A4R4P202-F1
#
_entry.id   AF-A0A4R4P202-F1
#
_cell.length_a   1.000
_cell.length_b   1.000
_cell.length_c   1.000
_cell.angle_alpha   90.00
_cell.angle_beta   90.00
_cell.angle_gamma   90.00
#
_symmetry.space_group_name_H-M   'P 1'
#
loop_
_entity.id
_entity.type
_entity.pdbx_description
1 polymer ?
#
loop_
_entity_poly.entity_id
_entity_poly.type
_entity_poly.pdbx_seq_one_letter_code
_entity_poly.pdbx_strand_id
1 'polypeptide(L)'
;MNIDFGLDPTFSWYVVLLCISGAAMVGMALVKSTGQSNGARILSGVVGAAFLGYGVFLGFISEGDSYWMFFQAFFLPAILVVNFVRGALARRSERPRV
;
A
#
# COMPACT_ATOMS: atom_id res chain seq x y z
N MET A 1 -5.15 1.84 -21.99
CA MET A 1 -4.60 2.26 -20.69
C MET A 1 -5.34 3.50 -20.29
N ASN A 2 -5.99 3.49 -19.13
CA ASN A 2 -6.85 4.59 -18.67
C ASN A 2 -6.06 5.69 -17.94
N ILE A 3 -4.77 5.46 -17.71
CA ILE A 3 -3.85 6.43 -17.11
C ILE A 3 -3.35 7.37 -18.21
N ASP A 4 -3.71 8.65 -18.10
CA ASP A 4 -3.24 9.74 -18.96
C ASP A 4 -2.83 10.95 -18.09
N PHE A 5 -1.53 11.21 -18.01
CA PHE A 5 -0.98 12.30 -17.21
C PHE A 5 -1.15 13.69 -17.83
N GLY A 6 -1.55 13.78 -19.12
CA GLY A 6 -1.83 15.03 -19.80
C GLY A 6 -3.30 15.45 -19.67
N LEU A 7 -4.22 14.49 -19.66
CA LEU A 7 -5.67 14.73 -19.54
C LEU A 7 -6.18 14.70 -18.10
N ASP A 8 -5.80 13.68 -17.32
CA ASP A 8 -6.20 13.55 -15.91
C ASP A 8 -5.00 13.16 -15.02
N PRO A 9 -4.14 14.14 -14.69
CA PRO A 9 -2.96 13.92 -13.87
C PRO A 9 -3.32 13.43 -12.46
N THR A 10 -4.46 13.86 -11.92
CA THR A 10 -4.90 13.54 -10.55
C THR A 10 -5.29 12.07 -10.44
N PHE A 11 -6.11 11.58 -11.38
CA PHE A 11 -6.45 10.17 -11.47
C PHE A 11 -5.22 9.29 -11.68
N SER A 12 -4.35 9.71 -12.59
CA SER A 12 -3.13 8.97 -12.92
C SER A 12 -2.22 8.81 -11.70
N TRP A 13 -2.02 9.88 -10.92
CA TRP A 13 -1.27 9.79 -9.67
C TRP A 13 -1.97 8.95 -8.60
N TYR A 14 -3.29 9.07 -8.48
CA TYR A 14 -4.06 8.24 -7.56
C TYR A 14 -3.85 6.74 -7.81
N VAL A 15 -3.90 6.32 -9.09
CA VAL A 15 -3.65 4.93 -9.50
C VAL A 15 -2.23 4.49 -9.16
N VAL A 16 -1.23 5.32 -9.43
CA VAL A 16 0.17 4.98 -9.10
C VAL A 16 0.37 4.88 -7.58
N LEU A 17 -0.20 5.80 -6.81
CA LEU A 17 -0.13 5.77 -5.34
C LEU A 17 -0.80 4.51 -4.77
N LEU A 18 -1.95 4.09 -5.33
CA LEU A 18 -2.60 2.82 -4.99
C LEU A 18 -1.66 1.63 -5.23
N CYS A 19 -1.04 1.56 -6.41
CA CYS A 19 -0.14 0.48 -6.77
C CYS A 19 1.10 0.43 -5.87
N ILE A 20 1.76 1.56 -5.63
CA ILE A 20 2.95 1.63 -4.77
C ILE A 20 2.61 1.23 -3.33
N SER A 21 1.53 1.78 -2.78
CA SER A 21 1.09 1.48 -1.41
C SER A 21 0.67 0.02 -1.26
N GLY A 22 -0.10 -0.49 -2.22
CA GLY A 22 -0.54 -1.88 -2.25
C GLY A 22 0.65 -2.85 -2.31
N ALA A 23 1.61 -2.61 -3.19
CA ALA A 23 2.82 -3.40 -3.30
C ALA A 23 3.66 -3.38 -2.02
N ALA A 24 3.83 -2.20 -1.40
CA ALA A 24 4.56 -2.07 -0.14
C ALA A 24 3.89 -2.89 0.98
N MET A 25 2.57 -2.85 1.09
CA MET A 25 1.83 -3.60 2.09
C MET A 25 1.86 -5.11 1.88
N VAL A 26 1.74 -5.56 0.63
CA VAL A 26 1.95 -6.97 0.28
C VAL A 26 3.38 -7.38 0.67
N GLY A 27 4.38 -6.56 0.36
CA GLY A 27 5.76 -6.77 0.78
C GLY A 27 5.90 -6.94 2.30
N MET A 28 5.30 -6.04 3.09
CA MET A 28 5.28 -6.15 4.55
C MET A 28 4.61 -7.44 5.03
N ALA A 29 3.56 -7.90 4.36
CA ALA A 29 2.88 -9.15 4.68
C ALA A 29 3.72 -10.39 4.33
N LEU A 30 4.56 -10.33 3.30
CA LEU A 30 5.42 -11.44 2.90
C LEU A 30 6.67 -11.56 3.79
N VAL A 31 7.22 -10.43 4.24
CA VAL A 31 8.37 -10.42 5.15
C VAL A 31 7.97 -10.99 6.52
N LYS A 32 8.54 -12.14 6.90
CA LYS A 32 8.43 -12.67 8.27
C LYS A 32 9.25 -11.80 9.23
N SER A 33 8.63 -10.76 9.78
CA SER A 33 9.17 -9.98 10.89
C SER A 33 8.75 -10.60 12.22
N THR A 34 9.72 -10.92 13.09
CA THR A 34 9.54 -11.62 14.37
C THR A 34 8.79 -10.82 15.45
N GLY A 35 8.24 -9.65 15.12
CA GLY A 35 7.30 -8.97 16.02
C GLY A 35 6.29 -8.08 15.34
N GLN A 36 5.90 -8.42 14.11
CA GLN A 36 4.62 -7.97 13.56
C GLN A 36 3.55 -8.97 14.02
N SER A 37 2.44 -8.50 14.60
CA SER A 37 1.36 -9.40 15.00
C SER A 37 0.78 -10.12 13.77
N ASN A 38 0.37 -11.37 13.93
CA ASN A 38 -0.24 -12.14 12.85
C ASN A 38 -1.44 -11.39 12.23
N GLY A 39 -2.24 -10.71 13.06
CA GLY A 39 -3.35 -9.87 12.60
C GLY A 39 -2.90 -8.70 11.73
N ALA A 40 -1.87 -7.95 12.15
CA ALA A 40 -1.34 -6.83 11.35
C ALA A 40 -0.74 -7.30 10.02
N ARG A 41 -0.14 -8.49 10.00
CA ARG A 41 0.43 -9.10 8.80
C ARG A 41 -0.65 -9.51 7.80
N ILE A 42 -1.68 -10.21 8.26
CA ILE A 42 -2.84 -10.60 7.43
C ILE A 42 -3.55 -9.35 6.91
N LEU A 43 -3.79 -8.37 7.78
CA LEU A 43 -4.41 -7.10 7.39
C LEU A 43 -3.57 -6.37 6.33
N SER A 44 -2.24 -6.35 6.49
CA SER A 44 -1.34 -5.77 5.48
C SER A 44 -1.46 -6.49 4.14
N GLY A 45 -1.55 -7.82 4.14
CA GLY A 45 -1.70 -8.61 2.92
C GLY A 45 -3.03 -8.36 2.21
N VAL A 46 -4.14 -8.40 2.95
CA VAL A 46 -5.49 -8.21 2.40
C VAL A 46 -5.68 -6.79 1.87
N VAL A 47 -5.35 -5.77 2.69
CA VAL A 47 -5.49 -4.37 2.29
C VAL A 47 -4.51 -4.04 1.16
N GLY A 48 -3.28 -4.55 1.21
CA GLY A 48 -2.30 -4.36 0.15
C GLY A 48 -2.75 -4.96 -1.19
N ALA A 49 -3.27 -6.18 -1.17
CA ALA A 49 -3.82 -6.84 -2.35
C ALA A 49 -5.03 -6.09 -2.92
N ALA A 50 -5.92 -5.59 -2.05
CA ALA A 50 -7.06 -4.78 -2.47
C ALA A 50 -6.62 -3.48 -3.14
N PHE A 51 -5.63 -2.77 -2.57
CA PHE A 51 -5.09 -1.52 -3.12
C PHE A 51 -4.39 -1.75 -4.47
N LEU A 52 -3.54 -2.78 -4.55
CA LEU A 52 -2.83 -3.11 -5.77
C LEU A 52 -3.79 -3.58 -6.86
N GLY A 53 -4.73 -4.46 -6.52
CA GLY A 53 -5.76 -4.94 -7.44
C GLY A 53 -6.64 -3.81 -7.95
N TYR A 54 -7.06 -2.89 -7.08
CA TYR A 54 -7.88 -1.74 -7.47
C TYR A 54 -7.12 -0.76 -8.36
N GLY A 55 -5.84 -0.47 -8.06
CA GLY A 55 -4.99 0.35 -8.92
C GLY A 55 -4.79 -0.25 -10.30
N VAL A 56 -4.51 -1.57 -10.37
CA VAL A 56 -4.40 -2.28 -11.66
C VAL A 56 -5.73 -2.27 -12.43
N PHE A 57 -6.85 -2.52 -11.74
CA PHE A 57 -8.17 -2.47 -12.34
C PHE A 57 -8.47 -1.09 -12.94
N LEU A 58 -8.27 -0.01 -12.17
CA LEU A 58 -8.51 1.35 -12.64
C LEU A 58 -7.57 1.78 -13.77
N GLY A 59 -6.30 1.39 -13.72
CA GLY A 59 -5.31 1.84 -14.71
C GLY A 59 -5.35 1.09 -16.04
N PHE A 60 -5.69 -0.21 -16.02
CA PHE A 60 -5.55 -1.09 -17.19
C PHE A 60 -6.86 -1.68 -17.70
N ILE A 61 -7.87 -1.86 -16.84
CA ILE A 61 -9.11 -2.60 -17.17
C ILE A 61 -10.31 -1.66 -17.28
N SER A 62 -10.34 -0.58 -16.50
CA SER A 62 -11.45 0.38 -16.53
C SER A 62 -11.48 1.18 -17.83
N GLU A 63 -12.64 1.21 -18.51
CA GLU A 63 -12.85 1.88 -19.79
C GLU A 63 -13.45 3.31 -19.65
N GLY A 64 -13.58 3.80 -18.41
CA GLY A 64 -13.72 5.24 -18.12
C GLY A 64 -15.10 5.86 -18.41
N ASP A 65 -15.91 6.00 -17.35
CA ASP A 65 -16.94 7.07 -17.30
C ASP A 65 -17.26 7.50 -15.85
N SER A 66 -17.07 6.61 -14.87
CA SER A 66 -17.16 6.96 -13.45
C SER A 66 -16.31 6.06 -12.56
N TYR A 67 -15.48 6.67 -11.71
CA TYR A 67 -14.68 5.99 -10.71
C TYR A 67 -14.76 6.76 -9.37
N TRP A 68 -14.54 6.06 -8.26
CA TRP A 68 -14.62 6.65 -6.92
C TRP A 68 -13.24 6.69 -6.28
N MET A 69 -12.73 7.90 -6.05
CA MET A 69 -11.44 8.10 -5.40
C MET A 69 -11.61 8.12 -3.87
N PHE A 70 -11.23 7.03 -3.21
CA PHE A 70 -11.28 6.93 -1.74
C PHE A 70 -9.94 7.31 -1.10
N PHE A 71 -9.53 8.58 -1.18
CA PHE A 71 -8.28 9.03 -0.55
C PHE A 71 -8.24 8.73 0.96
N GLN A 72 -9.40 8.77 1.63
CA GLN A 72 -9.52 8.38 3.05
C GLN A 72 -9.09 6.92 3.33
N ALA A 73 -9.19 6.02 2.35
CA ALA A 73 -8.78 4.63 2.52
C ALA A 73 -7.27 4.53 2.77
N PHE A 74 -6.47 5.54 2.40
CA PHE A 74 -5.02 5.58 2.61
C PHE A 74 -4.59 5.84 4.06
N PHE A 75 -5.49 6.26 4.96
CA PHE A 75 -5.12 6.43 6.37
C PHE A 75 -4.77 5.11 7.04
N LEU A 76 -5.56 4.06 6.79
CA LEU A 76 -5.30 2.73 7.32
C LEU A 76 -3.91 2.18 6.91
N PRO A 77 -3.54 2.13 5.61
CA PRO A 77 -2.24 1.65 5.20
C PRO A 77 -1.11 2.56 5.69
N ALA A 78 -1.30 3.88 5.76
CA ALA A 78 -0.30 4.79 6.33
C ALA A 78 0.02 4.45 7.80
N ILE A 79 -1.01 4.23 8.64
CA ILE A 79 -0.83 3.86 10.05
C ILE A 79 -0.11 2.51 10.16
N LEU A 80 -0.50 1.52 9.35
CA LEU A 80 0.13 0.20 9.35
C LEU A 80 1.61 0.26 8.94
N VAL A 81 1.94 1.03 7.91
CA VAL A 81 3.32 1.27 7.48
C VAL A 81 4.13 1.94 8.57
N VAL A 82 3.62 3.01 9.19
CA VAL A 82 4.33 3.72 10.27
C VAL A 82 4.59 2.79 11.46
N ASN A 83 3.60 1.99 11.86
CA ASN A 83 3.74 1.03 12.94
C ASN A 83 4.79 -0.05 12.61
N PHE A 84 4.80 -0.53 11.37
CA PHE A 84 5.80 -1.48 10.89
C PHE A 84 7.22 -0.88 10.93
N VAL A 85 7.40 0.33 10.38
CA VAL A 85 8.67 1.04 10.35
C VAL A 85 9.18 1.33 11.76
N ARG A 86 8.34 1.84 12.66
CA ARG A 86 8.71 2.06 14.07
C ARG A 86 9.16 0.77 14.75
N GLY A 87 8.42 -0.32 14.53
CA GLY A 87 8.78 -1.64 15.05
C GLY A 87 10.07 -2.21 14.45
N ALA A 88 10.43 -1.84 13.22
CA ALA A 88 11.69 -2.22 12.59
C ALA A 88 12.87 -1.38 13.11
N LEU A 89 12.70 -0.07 13.28
CA LEU A 89 13.74 0.84 13.78
C LEU A 89 14.11 0.58 15.23
N ALA A 90 13.11 0.35 16.10
CA ALA A 90 13.35 0.06 17.52
C ALA A 90 14.31 -1.15 17.69
N ARG A 91 14.13 -2.20 16.89
CA ARG A 91 15.00 -3.39 16.92
C ARG A 91 16.41 -3.13 16.42
N ARG A 92 16.60 -2.18 15.49
CA ARG A 92 17.93 -1.83 14.98
C ARG A 92 18.78 -1.19 16.08
N SER A 93 18.16 -0.51 17.05
CA SER A 93 18.86 0.04 18.22
C SER A 93 19.20 -1.01 19.27
N GLU A 94 18.45 -2.13 19.34
CA GLU A 94 18.69 -3.20 20.31
C GLU A 94 19.72 -4.25 19.87
N ARG A 95 20.17 -4.27 18.61
CA ARG A 95 21.30 -5.11 18.21
C ARG A 95 22.60 -4.52 18.80
N PRO A 96 23.23 -5.15 19.81
CA PRO A 96 24.54 -4.71 20.28
C PRO A 96 25.51 -4.86 19.11
N ARG A 97 26.31 -3.83 18.83
CA ARG A 97 27.45 -3.96 17.93
C ARG A 97 28.45 -4.89 18.61
N VAL A 98 28.43 -6.16 18.23
CA VAL A 98 29.55 -7.10 18.45
C VAL A 98 30.71 -6.72 17.57
#